data_AF-A0A329S5J2-F1
#
_entry.id   AF-A0A329S5J2-F1
#
_cell.length_a   1.000
_cell.length_b   1.000
_cell.length_c   1.000
_cell.angle_alpha   90.00
_cell.angle_beta   90.00
_cell.angle_gamma   90.00
#
_symmetry.space_group_name_H-M   'P 1'
#
loop_
_entity.id
_entity.type
_entity.pdbx_description
1 polymer ?
#
loop_
_entity_poly.entity_id
_entity_poly.type
_entity_poly.pdbx_seq_one_letter_code
_entity_poly.pdbx_strand_id
1 'polypeptide(L)'
;MHRLTIILLLCVAYCSRDVAFTVDNDVSALHQEDELLKGLRVLYPEQNAQYKSPLSFRFQMITPDFSTLMAAYTGLRWLCLQLDDTWRRCIPIESGVLMIESINTGNHTARLVMFDTATPETGKRLLQSKDVAFTVLSDEDFAASLKQQRLDDLALYGPEVVEAEGMNIVKWFQLRKSKGEDTAASHVMREVDPATGETRPNTDDVTAKSSKGSPTNPPLLVIGVKTRVVDGFPFRQAIRQTWASKDSLPVNIRVLFAACRVPVDASEEVRQAIAYEQKVYGGDLLTDVLDCEDSYAMLPQKVKEFLHYVGTDHVLRRAGYVMIADEDVYVRAGDFAEQLAALGPLTDLYAGHVKEGNAFLPERDPQRRYYLPESVYPLEEFPPFAWGPHYLMSMDVVDFIAYNREELQGLGCLDDVTIALWLLAIQVHPQHLAQFQNLRETPCTNELFVYADLGPFAMRIIHNNLNSGRSFCHGFNRHTWDKDTK
;
A
#
# COMPACT_ATOMS: atom_id res chain seq x y z
N MET A 1 27.55 -3.41 19.49
CA MET A 1 27.62 -1.96 19.79
C MET A 1 28.31 -1.24 18.64
N HIS A 2 27.56 -0.77 17.65
CA HIS A 2 27.85 0.44 16.86
C HIS A 2 26.56 0.74 16.10
N ARG A 3 25.80 1.69 16.66
CA ARG A 3 24.57 2.26 16.13
C ARG A 3 24.91 3.63 15.52
N LEU A 4 24.15 4.00 14.50
CA LEU A 4 24.02 5.32 13.86
C LEU A 4 25.23 5.82 13.05
N THR A 5 25.02 6.16 11.77
CA THR A 5 24.82 7.56 11.32
C THR A 5 24.96 7.62 9.79
N ILE A 6 23.86 7.71 9.03
CA ILE A 6 23.87 8.38 7.71
C ILE A 6 22.50 9.02 7.53
N ILE A 7 22.43 10.35 7.66
CA ILE A 7 21.53 11.28 6.95
C ILE A 7 21.90 12.69 7.48
N LEU A 8 22.60 13.46 6.64
CA LEU A 8 22.61 14.91 6.42
C LEU A 8 24.04 15.40 6.09
N LEU A 9 24.24 15.83 4.85
CA LEU A 9 25.35 16.71 4.48
C LEU A 9 24.87 17.62 3.35
N LEU A 10 24.60 18.89 3.67
CA LEU A 10 24.86 20.06 2.83
C LEU A 10 24.93 21.32 3.72
N CYS A 11 26.07 22.03 3.61
CA CYS A 11 26.37 23.43 4.00
C CYS A 11 26.79 23.80 5.45
N VAL A 12 28.05 23.47 5.75
CA VAL A 12 29.20 24.34 6.15
C VAL A 12 28.99 25.72 6.82
N ALA A 13 29.59 25.80 8.03
CA ALA A 13 30.35 26.89 8.70
C ALA A 13 29.64 28.07 9.40
N TYR A 14 29.88 28.23 10.71
CA TYR A 14 30.76 29.28 11.26
C TYR A 14 31.17 29.02 12.74
N CYS A 15 32.50 29.14 12.98
CA CYS A 15 33.29 29.44 14.18
C CYS A 15 32.84 29.14 15.63
N SER A 16 33.64 28.26 16.25
CA SER A 16 34.36 28.32 17.54
C SER A 16 34.08 29.45 18.56
N ARG A 17 33.80 29.06 19.82
CA ARG A 17 34.49 29.54 21.04
C ARG A 17 34.14 28.71 22.28
N ASP A 18 35.17 28.23 22.98
CA ASP A 18 35.11 27.72 24.36
C ASP A 18 34.82 28.86 25.35
N VAL A 19 33.89 28.66 26.30
CA VAL A 19 33.91 29.29 27.64
C VAL A 19 33.30 28.34 28.68
N ALA A 20 33.94 28.33 29.85
CA ALA A 20 33.79 27.47 31.00
C ALA A 20 32.41 27.44 31.69
N PHE A 21 32.17 26.32 32.39
CA PHE A 21 31.10 26.08 33.34
C PHE A 21 31.17 27.01 34.56
N THR A 22 30.04 27.65 34.88
CA THR A 22 29.70 28.09 36.24
C THR A 22 28.26 27.68 36.54
N VAL A 23 28.07 26.96 37.64
CA VAL A 23 26.78 26.57 38.21
C VAL A 23 26.17 27.79 38.87
N ASP A 24 25.02 28.23 38.40
CA ASP A 24 24.15 29.13 39.15
C ASP A 24 22.70 28.66 39.06
N ASN A 25 22.09 28.47 40.23
CA ASN A 25 20.69 28.13 40.40
C ASN A 25 19.87 29.38 40.13
N ASP A 26 19.21 29.46 38.98
CA ASP A 26 18.16 30.45 38.80
C ASP A 26 16.97 29.90 37.99
N VAL A 27 15.80 30.32 38.47
CA VAL A 27 14.46 29.88 38.09
C VAL A 27 14.12 30.49 36.73
N SER A 28 14.59 29.87 35.65
CA SER A 28 14.17 30.22 34.28
C SER A 28 14.16 29.05 33.28
N ALA A 29 14.18 27.80 33.74
CA ALA A 29 14.21 26.61 32.88
C ALA A 29 12.84 26.23 32.27
N LEU A 30 11.97 27.21 31.97
CA LEU A 30 10.61 27.00 31.43
C LEU A 30 10.38 27.61 30.05
N HIS A 31 11.40 28.16 29.39
CA HIS A 31 11.26 28.83 28.09
C HIS A 31 12.32 28.45 27.07
N GLN A 32 12.46 27.14 26.84
CA GLN A 32 13.08 26.64 25.61
C GLN A 32 12.56 25.23 25.24
N GLU A 33 11.24 25.02 25.37
CA GLU A 33 10.58 24.05 24.50
C GLU A 33 10.44 24.73 23.14
N ASP A 34 11.29 24.37 22.19
CA ASP A 34 10.94 24.49 20.78
C ASP A 34 9.53 23.92 20.64
N GLU A 35 8.52 24.76 20.34
CA GLU A 35 7.11 24.39 20.37
C GLU A 35 6.93 23.03 19.67
N LEU A 36 6.62 21.98 20.47
CA LEU A 36 6.58 20.58 20.02
C LEU A 36 5.69 20.42 18.79
N LEU A 37 4.70 21.30 18.65
CA LEU A 37 3.84 21.41 17.49
C LEU A 37 4.29 22.56 16.58
N LYS A 38 4.82 22.23 15.40
CA LYS A 38 5.24 23.20 14.37
C LYS A 38 4.11 23.62 13.43
N GLY A 39 3.01 22.88 13.38
CA GLY A 39 1.90 23.18 12.45
C GLY A 39 0.70 22.24 12.58
N LEU A 40 -0.44 22.69 12.06
CA LEU A 40 -1.67 21.92 11.95
C LEU A 40 -2.25 22.10 10.55
N ARG A 41 -2.58 20.99 9.90
CA ARG A 41 -3.09 20.97 8.51
C ARG A 41 -4.32 20.10 8.40
N VAL A 42 -5.36 20.58 7.72
CA VAL A 42 -6.48 19.76 7.24
C VAL A 42 -6.00 19.03 5.98
N LEU A 43 -6.06 17.70 5.99
CA LEU A 43 -5.74 16.85 4.83
C LEU A 43 -6.98 16.52 4.01
N TYR A 44 -8.15 16.48 4.66
CA TYR A 44 -9.42 16.23 4.00
C TYR A 44 -10.55 16.91 4.81
N PRO A 45 -11.48 17.64 4.18
CA PRO A 45 -11.63 17.86 2.73
C PRO A 45 -10.46 18.63 2.11
N GLU A 46 -10.33 18.54 0.79
CA GLU A 46 -9.37 19.28 -0.04
C GLU A 46 -9.97 20.61 -0.50
N GLN A 47 -9.10 21.58 -0.78
CA GLN A 47 -9.51 22.91 -1.21
C GLN A 47 -10.28 22.85 -2.54
N ASN A 48 -11.48 23.43 -2.53
CA ASN A 48 -12.42 23.54 -3.64
C ASN A 48 -12.89 22.21 -4.24
N ALA A 49 -12.78 21.10 -3.49
CA ALA A 49 -13.24 19.79 -3.93
C ALA A 49 -14.74 19.57 -3.62
N GLN A 50 -15.33 18.62 -4.35
CA GLN A 50 -16.75 18.25 -4.23
C GLN A 50 -16.88 16.91 -3.52
N TYR A 51 -17.82 16.82 -2.59
CA TYR A 51 -18.01 15.65 -1.74
C TYR A 51 -19.48 15.29 -1.56
N LYS A 52 -19.69 14.09 -1.03
CA LYS A 52 -20.98 13.60 -0.52
C LYS A 52 -20.96 13.58 1.01
N SER A 53 -22.10 13.85 1.63
CA SER A 53 -22.33 13.69 3.07
C SER A 53 -22.63 12.22 3.43
N PRO A 54 -22.22 11.71 4.61
CA PRO A 54 -21.40 12.36 5.64
C PRO A 54 -19.92 12.46 5.26
N LEU A 55 -19.24 13.48 5.78
CA LEU A 55 -17.85 13.77 5.48
C LEU A 55 -16.95 13.46 6.67
N SER A 56 -15.84 12.75 6.42
CA SER A 56 -14.83 12.44 7.45
C SER A 56 -13.66 13.43 7.38
N PHE A 57 -13.50 14.30 8.36
CA PHE A 57 -12.37 15.22 8.43
C PHE A 57 -11.09 14.51 8.88
N ARG A 58 -9.98 14.88 8.25
CA ARG A 58 -8.65 14.39 8.60
C ARG A 58 -7.65 15.50 8.62
N PHE A 59 -6.64 15.30 9.47
CA PHE A 59 -5.66 16.32 9.75
C PHE A 59 -4.32 15.72 10.11
N GLN A 60 -3.30 16.55 9.97
CA GLN A 60 -1.93 16.25 10.31
C GLN A 60 -1.41 17.30 11.27
N MET A 61 -0.81 16.82 12.35
CA MET A 61 0.02 17.62 13.25
C MET A 61 1.46 17.55 12.73
N ILE A 62 2.08 18.70 12.51
CA ILE A 62 3.47 18.80 12.08
C ILE A 62 4.30 18.94 13.35
N THR A 63 5.10 17.93 13.67
CA THR A 63 5.96 17.87 14.86
C THR A 63 7.29 17.22 14.49
N PRO A 64 8.42 17.64 15.09
CA PRO A 64 9.69 16.94 14.92
C PRO A 64 9.73 15.59 15.64
N ASP A 65 8.89 15.38 16.66
CA ASP A 65 8.78 14.14 17.41
C ASP A 65 7.32 13.92 17.86
N PHE A 66 6.64 12.99 17.18
CA PHE A 66 5.25 12.66 17.47
C PHE A 66 5.08 11.95 18.81
N SER A 67 6.02 11.09 19.20
CA SER A 67 5.97 10.37 20.48
C SER A 67 6.06 11.33 21.66
N THR A 68 6.97 12.30 21.60
CA THR A 68 7.11 13.34 22.62
C THR A 68 5.87 14.25 22.67
N LEU A 69 5.31 14.61 21.50
CA LEU A 69 4.05 15.37 21.43
C LEU A 69 2.90 14.61 22.11
N MET A 70 2.72 13.33 21.79
CA MET A 70 1.65 12.53 22.38
C MET A 70 1.83 12.38 23.90
N ALA A 71 3.05 12.12 24.37
CA ALA A 71 3.34 12.05 25.80
C ALA A 71 3.01 13.37 26.54
N ALA A 72 3.24 14.51 25.89
CA ALA A 72 2.96 15.82 26.47
C ALA A 72 1.47 16.23 26.39
N TYR A 73 0.77 15.89 25.31
CA TYR A 73 -0.53 16.52 24.97
C TYR A 73 -1.74 15.57 25.05
N THR A 74 -1.54 14.26 25.13
CA THR A 74 -2.66 13.28 25.20
C THR A 74 -3.55 13.57 26.40
N GLY A 75 -4.86 13.68 26.17
CA GLY A 75 -5.87 13.99 27.19
C GLY A 75 -5.81 15.43 27.76
N LEU A 76 -4.81 16.23 27.37
CA LEU A 76 -4.60 17.59 27.87
C LEU A 76 -4.93 18.66 26.82
N ARG A 77 -5.00 18.29 25.54
CA ARG A 77 -5.27 19.18 24.41
C ARG A 77 -6.43 18.65 23.59
N TRP A 78 -7.21 19.58 23.05
CA TRP A 78 -8.42 19.30 22.29
C TRP A 78 -8.33 19.91 20.90
N LEU A 79 -8.63 19.10 19.89
CA LEU A 79 -8.73 19.55 18.52
C LEU A 79 -10.20 19.74 18.16
N CYS A 80 -10.56 20.96 17.77
CA CYS A 80 -11.93 21.35 17.50
C CYS A 80 -12.10 21.72 16.03
N LEU A 81 -13.15 21.16 15.42
CA LEU A 81 -13.60 21.50 14.07
C LEU A 81 -14.57 22.67 14.12
N GLN A 82 -14.23 23.72 13.37
CA GLN A 82 -15.14 24.80 13.05
C GLN A 82 -15.59 24.63 11.60
N LEU A 83 -16.90 24.60 11.38
CA LEU A 83 -17.56 24.48 10.07
C LEU A 83 -18.50 25.67 9.90
N ASP A 84 -18.30 26.48 8.87
CA ASP A 84 -19.06 27.71 8.60
C ASP A 84 -19.18 28.60 9.85
N ASP A 85 -18.02 28.91 10.43
CA ASP A 85 -17.87 29.68 11.67
C ASP A 85 -18.52 29.07 12.92
N THR A 86 -19.09 27.87 12.82
CA THR A 86 -19.77 27.18 13.93
C THR A 86 -18.93 26.02 14.45
N TRP A 87 -18.74 25.95 15.77
CA TRP A 87 -18.06 24.80 16.40
C TRP A 87 -18.91 23.54 16.29
N ARG A 88 -18.27 22.44 15.88
CA ARG A 88 -18.92 21.15 15.67
C ARG A 88 -18.50 20.15 16.72
N ARG A 89 -17.32 19.55 16.52
CA ARG A 89 -16.80 18.48 17.34
C ARG A 89 -15.42 18.85 17.85
N CYS A 90 -15.21 18.65 19.15
CA CYS A 90 -13.90 18.68 19.77
C CYS A 90 -13.53 17.26 20.18
N ILE A 91 -12.35 16.81 19.77
CA ILE A 91 -11.80 15.51 20.16
C ILE A 91 -10.51 15.74 20.93
N PRO A 92 -10.21 14.91 21.95
CA PRO A 92 -8.88 14.94 22.56
C PRO A 92 -7.83 14.52 21.51
N ILE A 93 -6.59 14.97 21.70
CA ILE A 93 -5.47 14.45 20.91
C ILE A 93 -5.21 13.01 21.36
N GLU A 94 -5.83 12.08 20.65
CA GLU A 94 -5.70 10.64 20.82
C GLU A 94 -5.57 10.02 19.43
N SER A 95 -4.90 8.88 19.36
CA SER A 95 -4.63 8.28 18.07
C SER A 95 -5.86 7.58 17.48
N GLY A 96 -6.06 7.72 16.17
CA GLY A 96 -7.11 6.99 15.43
C GLY A 96 -8.52 7.60 15.44
N VAL A 97 -8.75 8.77 16.05
CA VAL A 97 -10.09 9.39 16.08
C VAL A 97 -10.39 10.17 14.78
N LEU A 98 -11.41 9.72 14.05
CA LEU A 98 -11.96 10.39 12.86
C LEU A 98 -13.14 11.30 13.25
N MET A 99 -13.15 12.54 12.78
CA MET A 99 -14.30 13.42 12.90
C MET A 99 -15.23 13.23 11.71
N ILE A 100 -16.34 12.52 11.90
CA ILE A 100 -17.36 12.35 10.86
C ILE A 100 -18.52 13.28 11.15
N GLU A 101 -18.86 14.12 10.17
CA GLU A 101 -19.94 15.09 10.29
C GLU A 101 -20.93 14.95 9.13
N SER A 102 -22.22 14.98 9.45
CA SER A 102 -23.28 15.17 8.46
C SER A 102 -23.39 16.64 8.15
N ILE A 103 -23.13 16.99 6.89
CA ILE A 103 -23.14 18.36 6.37
C ILE A 103 -24.28 18.47 5.35
N ASN A 104 -24.95 19.63 5.34
CA ASN A 104 -25.99 19.94 4.36
C ASN A 104 -25.37 20.16 2.98
N THR A 105 -26.19 20.22 1.94
CA THR A 105 -25.72 20.56 0.59
C THR A 105 -25.37 22.04 0.49
N GLY A 106 -24.31 22.36 -0.24
CA GLY A 106 -23.85 23.74 -0.41
C GLY A 106 -22.34 23.90 -0.33
N ASN A 107 -21.89 25.15 -0.33
CA ASN A 107 -20.49 25.51 -0.13
C ASN A 107 -20.22 25.68 1.36
N HIS A 108 -19.13 25.09 1.82
CA HIS A 108 -18.73 25.07 3.22
C HIS A 108 -17.27 25.48 3.36
N THR A 109 -16.94 26.04 4.52
CA THR A 109 -15.55 26.29 4.92
C THR A 109 -15.28 25.61 6.26
N ALA A 110 -14.18 24.86 6.33
CA ALA A 110 -13.75 24.20 7.55
C ALA A 110 -12.36 24.65 7.97
N ARG A 111 -12.15 24.69 9.28
CA ARG A 111 -10.82 24.83 9.89
C ARG A 111 -10.72 24.05 11.18
N LEU A 112 -9.50 23.67 11.53
CA LEU A 112 -9.20 23.03 12.80
C LEU A 112 -8.45 23.99 13.70
N VAL A 113 -8.85 24.00 14.97
CA VAL A 113 -8.23 24.84 16.00
C VAL A 113 -7.97 23.98 17.22
N MET A 114 -6.77 24.10 17.76
CA MET A 114 -6.33 23.38 18.94
C MET A 114 -6.49 24.26 20.18
N PHE A 115 -7.05 23.67 21.22
CA PHE A 115 -7.35 24.29 22.50
C PHE A 115 -6.74 23.48 23.66
N ASP A 116 -6.60 24.14 24.80
CA ASP A 116 -6.28 23.49 26.08
C ASP A 116 -7.49 22.86 26.77
N THR A 117 -8.72 23.18 26.34
CA THR A 117 -9.96 22.62 26.87
C THR A 117 -10.91 22.16 25.77
N ALA A 118 -11.85 21.26 26.10
CA ALA A 118 -12.88 20.78 25.17
C ALA A 118 -13.91 21.85 24.74
N THR A 119 -13.93 23.01 25.41
CA THR A 119 -14.89 24.10 25.17
C THR A 119 -14.21 25.28 24.45
N PRO A 120 -14.38 25.42 23.13
CA PRO A 120 -13.70 26.43 22.31
C PRO A 120 -13.94 27.88 22.76
N GLU A 121 -15.06 28.16 23.42
CA GLU A 121 -15.46 29.49 23.87
C GLU A 121 -14.67 29.97 25.07
N THR A 122 -14.23 29.05 25.93
CA THR A 122 -13.50 29.35 27.17
C THR A 122 -12.02 28.97 27.10
N GLY A 123 -11.65 28.06 26.20
CA GLY A 123 -10.30 27.55 26.05
C GLY A 123 -9.33 28.56 25.44
N LYS A 124 -8.06 28.47 25.84
CA LYS A 124 -6.97 29.18 25.19
C LYS A 124 -6.68 28.51 23.84
N ARG A 125 -6.74 29.30 22.77
CA ARG A 125 -6.31 28.89 21.42
C ARG A 125 -4.80 28.71 21.41
N LEU A 126 -4.35 27.56 20.93
CA LEU A 126 -2.93 27.20 20.86
C LEU A 126 -2.45 27.31 19.42
N LEU A 127 -3.12 26.62 18.50
CA LEU A 127 -2.76 26.58 17.09
C LEU A 127 -4.00 26.49 16.21
N GLN A 128 -3.91 26.94 14.97
CA GLN A 128 -4.98 26.83 13.99
C GLN A 128 -4.46 26.45 12.61
N SER A 129 -5.27 25.70 11.85
CA SER A 129 -5.03 25.45 10.44
C SER A 129 -5.43 26.65 9.58
N LYS A 130 -5.02 26.59 8.31
CA LYS A 130 -5.65 27.38 7.24
C LYS A 130 -7.09 26.91 7.03
N ASP A 131 -7.91 27.81 6.52
CA ASP A 131 -9.28 27.52 6.12
C ASP A 131 -9.28 26.69 4.83
N VAL A 132 -10.19 25.72 4.76
CA VAL A 132 -10.39 24.88 3.58
C VAL A 132 -11.84 25.01 3.12
N ALA A 133 -12.02 25.50 1.89
CA ALA A 133 -13.35 25.59 1.27
C ALA A 133 -13.65 24.32 0.47
N PHE A 134 -14.89 23.85 0.48
CA PHE A 134 -15.33 22.67 -0.27
C PHE A 134 -16.84 22.72 -0.51
N THR A 135 -17.35 21.84 -1.38
CA THR A 135 -18.77 21.77 -1.71
C THR A 135 -19.34 20.40 -1.38
N VAL A 136 -20.49 20.36 -0.71
CA VAL A 136 -21.26 19.14 -0.48
C VAL A 136 -22.40 19.10 -1.47
N LEU A 137 -22.40 18.08 -2.32
CA LEU A 137 -23.41 17.86 -3.36
C LEU A 137 -24.58 17.04 -2.80
N SER A 138 -25.75 17.18 -3.45
CA SER A 138 -26.85 16.23 -3.25
C SER A 138 -26.46 14.84 -3.76
N ASP A 139 -27.15 13.79 -3.32
CA ASP A 139 -26.91 12.43 -3.82
C ASP A 139 -27.03 12.33 -5.34
N GLU A 140 -27.98 13.06 -5.93
CA GLU A 140 -28.23 13.10 -7.37
C GLU A 140 -27.11 13.85 -8.10
N ASP A 141 -26.74 15.05 -7.64
CA ASP A 141 -25.69 15.86 -8.26
C ASP A 141 -24.32 15.19 -8.14
N PHE A 142 -24.06 14.53 -7.00
CA PHE A 142 -22.84 13.76 -6.79
C PHE A 142 -22.75 12.58 -7.76
N ALA A 143 -23.84 11.82 -7.91
CA ALA A 143 -23.90 10.73 -8.88
C ALA A 143 -23.75 11.23 -10.32
N ALA A 144 -24.34 12.37 -10.67
CA ALA A 144 -24.18 13.01 -11.96
C ALA A 144 -22.73 13.47 -12.22
N SER A 145 -22.07 14.03 -11.19
CA SER A 145 -20.65 14.44 -11.25
C SER A 145 -19.73 13.23 -11.49
N LEU A 146 -19.93 12.13 -10.75
CA LEU A 146 -19.16 10.88 -10.98
C LEU A 146 -19.41 10.30 -12.37
N LYS A 147 -20.65 10.34 -12.86
CA LYS A 147 -20.98 9.90 -14.22
C LYS A 147 -20.30 10.77 -15.27
N GLN A 148 -20.26 12.08 -15.07
CA GLN A 148 -19.58 13.00 -15.97
C GLN A 148 -18.06 12.74 -15.97
N GLN A 149 -17.46 12.59 -14.78
CA GLN A 149 -16.05 12.23 -14.66
C GLN A 149 -15.72 10.96 -15.46
N ARG A 150 -16.58 9.94 -15.38
CA ARG A 150 -16.42 8.70 -16.14
C ARG A 150 -16.53 8.89 -17.65
N LEU A 151 -17.39 9.80 -18.11
CA LEU A 151 -17.49 10.17 -19.54
C LEU A 151 -16.25 10.92 -20.01
N ASP A 152 -15.69 11.78 -19.17
CA ASP A 152 -14.46 12.52 -19.46
C ASP A 152 -13.26 11.55 -19.52
N ASP A 153 -13.20 10.58 -18.60
CA ASP A 153 -12.20 9.50 -18.63
C ASP A 153 -12.36 8.63 -19.88
N LEU A 154 -13.59 8.26 -20.26
CA LEU A 154 -13.87 7.55 -21.53
C LEU A 154 -13.39 8.32 -22.76
N ALA A 155 -13.61 9.63 -22.78
CA ALA A 155 -13.18 10.49 -23.89
C ALA A 155 -11.65 10.57 -23.99
N LEU A 156 -10.95 10.48 -22.85
CA LEU A 156 -9.49 10.61 -22.79
C LEU A 156 -8.75 9.28 -23.00
N TYR A 157 -9.29 8.17 -22.47
CA TYR A 157 -8.61 6.88 -22.41
C TYR A 157 -9.20 5.81 -23.34
N GLY A 158 -10.37 6.08 -23.93
CA GLY A 158 -11.04 5.18 -24.87
C GLY A 158 -11.86 4.06 -24.22
N PRO A 159 -12.67 3.36 -25.03
CA PRO A 159 -13.62 2.36 -24.53
C PRO A 159 -12.93 1.10 -23.99
N GLU A 160 -11.76 0.72 -24.50
CA GLU A 160 -11.06 -0.51 -24.09
C GLU A 160 -10.70 -0.51 -22.59
N VAL A 161 -10.40 0.66 -22.02
CA VAL A 161 -10.09 0.82 -20.60
C VAL A 161 -11.33 0.57 -19.73
N VAL A 162 -12.53 0.87 -20.24
CA VAL A 162 -13.81 0.70 -19.54
C VAL A 162 -14.47 -0.65 -19.84
N GLU A 163 -14.30 -1.23 -21.02
CA GLU A 163 -14.82 -2.56 -21.36
C GLU A 163 -14.18 -3.68 -20.51
N ALA A 164 -12.97 -3.45 -20.00
CA ALA A 164 -12.33 -4.34 -19.03
C ALA A 164 -13.00 -4.32 -17.65
N GLU A 165 -13.88 -3.36 -17.38
CA GLU A 165 -14.57 -3.18 -16.11
C GLU A 165 -15.75 -4.16 -15.97
N GLY A 166 -15.79 -4.93 -14.88
CA GLY A 166 -16.79 -5.99 -14.66
C GLY A 166 -16.51 -7.31 -15.39
N MET A 167 -15.35 -7.43 -16.06
CA MET A 167 -14.89 -8.70 -16.62
C MET A 167 -14.37 -9.62 -15.52
N ASN A 168 -15.09 -10.70 -15.23
CA ASN A 168 -14.64 -11.75 -14.33
C ASN A 168 -13.93 -12.88 -15.09
N ILE A 169 -13.24 -13.76 -14.35
CA ILE A 169 -12.41 -14.82 -14.92
C ILE A 169 -13.21 -15.80 -15.81
N VAL A 170 -14.45 -16.14 -15.42
CA VAL A 170 -15.31 -17.06 -16.17
C VAL A 170 -15.76 -16.44 -17.48
N LYS A 171 -16.25 -15.19 -17.46
CA LYS A 171 -16.62 -14.46 -18.69
C LYS A 171 -15.41 -14.32 -19.62
N TRP A 172 -14.25 -13.96 -19.08
CA TRP A 172 -13.02 -13.87 -19.86
C TRP A 172 -12.66 -15.20 -20.53
N PHE A 173 -12.73 -16.30 -19.77
CA PHE A 173 -12.48 -17.64 -20.28
C PHE A 173 -13.46 -18.05 -21.39
N GLN A 174 -14.76 -17.81 -21.20
CA GLN A 174 -15.80 -18.09 -22.20
C GLN A 174 -15.58 -17.27 -23.49
N LEU A 175 -15.21 -15.99 -23.39
CA LEU A 175 -14.91 -15.14 -24.55
C LEU A 175 -13.67 -15.63 -25.30
N ARG A 176 -12.63 -16.10 -24.61
CA ARG A 176 -11.41 -16.63 -25.23
C ARG A 176 -11.70 -17.94 -25.96
N LYS A 177 -12.51 -18.82 -25.36
CA LYS A 177 -13.01 -20.04 -26.00
C LYS A 177 -13.83 -19.76 -27.26
N SER A 178 -14.76 -18.81 -27.20
CA SER A 178 -15.61 -18.47 -28.35
C SER A 178 -14.83 -17.86 -29.52
N LYS A 179 -13.71 -17.19 -29.25
CA LYS A 179 -12.77 -16.69 -30.27
C LYS A 179 -11.87 -17.78 -30.89
N GLY A 180 -11.99 -19.04 -30.45
CA GLY A 180 -11.21 -20.15 -30.99
C GLY A 180 -9.74 -20.16 -30.55
N GLU A 181 -9.37 -19.39 -29.53
CA GLU A 181 -7.98 -19.30 -29.05
C GLU A 181 -7.52 -20.56 -28.27
N ASP A 182 -8.40 -21.56 -28.11
CA ASP A 182 -8.07 -22.86 -27.53
C ASP A 182 -7.24 -23.75 -28.48
N THR A 183 -7.30 -23.54 -29.80
CA THR A 183 -6.62 -24.42 -30.79
C THR A 183 -5.21 -23.99 -31.18
N ALA A 184 -4.83 -22.72 -30.94
CA ALA A 184 -3.50 -22.21 -31.29
C ALA A 184 -2.39 -22.60 -30.30
N ALA A 185 -2.75 -23.22 -29.17
CA ALA A 185 -1.81 -23.76 -28.17
C ALA A 185 -1.99 -25.28 -28.03
N SER A 186 -1.93 -25.99 -29.15
CA SER A 186 -1.97 -27.45 -29.21
C SER A 186 -0.66 -28.09 -28.72
N HIS A 187 -0.78 -28.93 -27.70
CA HIS A 187 0.15 -30.00 -27.28
C HIS A 187 1.66 -29.66 -27.18
N VAL A 188 2.10 -29.33 -25.97
CA VAL A 188 3.35 -29.91 -25.44
C VAL A 188 2.98 -30.67 -24.16
N MET A 189 2.44 -31.87 -24.32
CA MET A 189 2.60 -32.87 -23.25
C MET A 189 4.06 -33.29 -23.31
N ARG A 190 4.85 -32.89 -22.32
CA ARG A 190 6.13 -33.52 -22.06
C ARG A 190 5.83 -34.89 -21.46
N GLU A 191 5.88 -35.92 -22.28
CA GLU A 191 5.90 -37.30 -21.80
C GLU A 191 7.23 -37.51 -21.06
N VAL A 192 7.15 -37.82 -19.77
CA VAL A 192 8.28 -38.20 -18.94
C VAL A 192 8.43 -39.71 -19.08
N ASP A 193 9.57 -40.18 -19.56
CA ASP A 193 9.90 -41.61 -19.55
C ASP A 193 10.02 -42.07 -18.08
N PRO A 194 9.12 -42.97 -17.61
CA PRO A 194 9.07 -43.38 -16.21
C PRO A 194 10.28 -44.21 -15.77
N ALA A 195 11.19 -44.59 -16.67
CA ALA A 195 12.39 -45.34 -16.34
C ALA A 195 13.66 -44.47 -16.18
N THR A 196 13.69 -43.24 -16.72
CA THR A 196 14.96 -42.46 -16.78
C THR A 196 14.86 -41.00 -16.36
N GLY A 197 13.67 -40.39 -16.32
CA GLY A 197 13.49 -39.03 -15.79
C GLY A 197 14.13 -37.89 -16.60
N GLU A 198 14.65 -38.14 -17.80
CA GLU A 198 15.23 -37.09 -18.67
C GLU A 198 14.22 -36.53 -19.67
N THR A 199 14.18 -35.20 -19.81
CA THR A 199 13.39 -34.50 -20.84
C THR A 199 14.24 -34.22 -22.08
N ARG A 200 13.90 -34.79 -23.25
CA ARG A 200 14.50 -34.41 -24.55
C ARG A 200 13.68 -33.31 -25.24
N PRO A 201 14.28 -32.21 -25.73
CA PRO A 201 13.63 -31.29 -26.65
C PRO A 201 13.65 -31.87 -28.07
N ASN A 202 12.51 -31.80 -28.77
CA ASN A 202 12.47 -32.07 -30.20
C ASN A 202 13.11 -30.87 -30.92
N THR A 203 14.20 -31.11 -31.62
CA THR A 203 14.87 -30.15 -32.49
C THR A 203 13.99 -29.91 -33.70
N ASP A 204 13.55 -28.67 -33.92
CA ASP A 204 13.34 -28.03 -35.22
C ASP A 204 12.69 -26.64 -35.00
N ASP A 205 13.51 -25.63 -34.66
CA ASP A 205 13.38 -24.26 -35.19
C ASP A 205 14.53 -23.38 -34.62
N VAL A 206 15.66 -23.38 -35.32
CA VAL A 206 16.74 -22.40 -35.10
C VAL A 206 16.53 -21.30 -36.13
N THR A 207 15.90 -20.19 -35.75
CA THR A 207 16.29 -18.81 -36.14
C THR A 207 15.32 -17.75 -35.62
N ALA A 208 15.47 -17.34 -34.36
CA ALA A 208 15.07 -15.99 -33.93
C ALA A 208 15.98 -15.52 -32.79
N LYS A 209 17.02 -14.75 -33.13
CA LYS A 209 17.83 -14.01 -32.16
C LYS A 209 16.96 -12.96 -31.48
N SER A 210 16.48 -13.28 -30.29
CA SER A 210 15.98 -12.33 -29.29
C SER A 210 16.99 -12.34 -28.15
N SER A 211 17.78 -11.27 -28.03
CA SER A 211 18.72 -11.03 -26.94
C SER A 211 17.97 -10.70 -25.63
N LYS A 212 17.18 -11.65 -25.13
CA LYS A 212 16.57 -11.59 -23.79
C LYS A 212 17.58 -12.18 -22.81
N GLY A 213 17.86 -11.44 -21.74
CA GLY A 213 18.76 -11.87 -20.68
C GLY A 213 18.47 -13.30 -20.25
N SER A 214 19.53 -14.08 -20.08
CA SER A 214 19.49 -15.47 -19.61
C SER A 214 18.55 -15.65 -18.40
N PRO A 215 17.80 -16.76 -18.28
CA PRO A 215 17.01 -17.11 -17.08
C PRO A 215 17.86 -17.21 -15.79
N THR A 216 19.18 -17.08 -15.87
CA THR A 216 20.13 -17.26 -14.77
C THR A 216 20.42 -16.00 -13.95
N ASN A 217 20.14 -14.81 -14.48
CA ASN A 217 20.45 -13.56 -13.79
C ASN A 217 19.37 -13.27 -12.74
N PRO A 218 19.76 -13.07 -11.47
CA PRO A 218 18.80 -12.79 -10.42
C PRO A 218 18.13 -11.43 -10.64
N PRO A 219 16.83 -11.30 -10.32
CA PRO A 219 16.17 -9.99 -10.36
C PRO A 219 16.75 -9.07 -9.26
N LEU A 220 16.68 -7.77 -9.45
CA LEU A 220 16.89 -6.79 -8.37
C LEU A 220 15.74 -6.85 -7.37
N LEU A 221 14.51 -6.91 -7.89
CA LEU A 221 13.27 -6.84 -7.11
C LEU A 221 12.29 -7.95 -7.50
N VAL A 222 11.76 -8.65 -6.50
CA VAL A 222 10.60 -9.53 -6.67
C VAL A 222 9.39 -8.87 -6.01
N ILE A 223 8.28 -8.71 -6.72
CA ILE A 223 7.04 -8.15 -6.20
C ILE A 223 6.01 -9.28 -6.09
N GLY A 224 5.63 -9.61 -4.87
CA GLY A 224 4.53 -10.53 -4.55
C GLY A 224 3.23 -9.76 -4.39
N VAL A 225 2.31 -9.93 -5.33
CA VAL A 225 0.97 -9.31 -5.28
C VAL A 225 0.01 -10.27 -4.58
N LYS A 226 -0.39 -9.93 -3.35
CA LYS A 226 -1.46 -10.61 -2.62
C LYS A 226 -2.76 -10.42 -3.40
N THR A 227 -3.32 -11.53 -3.88
CA THR A 227 -4.55 -11.50 -4.70
C THR A 227 -5.53 -12.57 -4.23
N ARG A 228 -6.82 -12.33 -4.49
CA ARG A 228 -7.86 -13.36 -4.37
C ARG A 228 -7.88 -14.21 -5.63
N VAL A 229 -7.95 -15.53 -5.49
CA VAL A 229 -7.85 -16.49 -6.59
C VAL A 229 -8.90 -16.20 -7.67
N VAL A 230 -10.16 -16.04 -7.28
CA VAL A 230 -11.29 -15.86 -8.22
C VAL A 230 -11.56 -14.37 -8.45
N ASP A 231 -11.95 -13.65 -7.40
CA ASP A 231 -12.44 -12.27 -7.51
C ASP A 231 -11.33 -11.24 -7.76
N GLY A 232 -10.06 -11.63 -7.58
CA GLY A 232 -8.90 -10.78 -7.86
C GLY A 232 -8.58 -10.65 -9.35
N PHE A 233 -9.24 -11.43 -10.22
CA PHE A 233 -8.96 -11.44 -11.66
C PHE A 233 -8.94 -10.05 -12.32
N PRO A 234 -9.92 -9.14 -12.08
CA PRO A 234 -9.91 -7.81 -12.70
C PRO A 234 -8.67 -6.99 -12.32
N PHE A 235 -8.19 -7.11 -11.08
CA PHE A 235 -6.99 -6.46 -10.59
C PHE A 235 -5.74 -7.05 -11.24
N ARG A 236 -5.63 -8.39 -11.30
CA ARG A 236 -4.51 -9.05 -12.00
C ARG A 236 -4.41 -8.63 -13.45
N GLN A 237 -5.55 -8.53 -14.15
CA GLN A 237 -5.56 -8.05 -15.54
C GLN A 237 -5.12 -6.58 -15.62
N ALA A 238 -5.58 -5.71 -14.73
CA ALA A 238 -5.15 -4.32 -14.70
C ALA A 238 -3.64 -4.21 -14.47
N ILE A 239 -3.09 -4.94 -13.50
CA ILE A 239 -1.65 -4.98 -13.20
C ILE A 239 -0.85 -5.44 -14.43
N ARG A 240 -1.24 -6.55 -15.07
CA ARG A 240 -0.59 -7.06 -16.29
C ARG A 240 -0.71 -6.13 -17.50
N GLN A 241 -1.75 -5.33 -17.57
CA GLN A 241 -1.97 -4.33 -18.63
C GLN A 241 -1.28 -3.00 -18.36
N THR A 242 -0.78 -2.79 -17.13
CA THR A 242 -0.23 -1.52 -16.68
C THR A 242 1.20 -1.70 -16.19
N TRP A 243 1.47 -1.46 -14.91
CA TRP A 243 2.82 -1.37 -14.36
C TRP A 243 3.60 -2.68 -14.32
N ALA A 244 2.93 -3.83 -14.50
CA ALA A 244 3.58 -5.13 -14.66
C ALA A 244 3.47 -5.66 -16.10
N SER A 245 3.18 -4.80 -17.08
CA SER A 245 3.12 -5.22 -18.47
C SER A 245 4.51 -5.65 -18.97
N LYS A 246 4.54 -6.63 -19.88
CA LYS A 246 5.80 -7.15 -20.45
C LYS A 246 6.62 -6.06 -21.17
N ASP A 247 5.97 -5.01 -21.66
CA ASP A 247 6.61 -3.92 -22.40
C ASP A 247 7.16 -2.82 -21.48
N SER A 248 6.58 -2.65 -20.28
CA SER A 248 6.97 -1.60 -19.32
C SER A 248 7.82 -2.11 -18.16
N LEU A 249 7.71 -3.40 -17.80
CA LEU A 249 8.37 -3.96 -16.64
C LEU A 249 9.88 -4.14 -16.90
N PRO A 250 10.76 -3.52 -16.11
CA PRO A 250 12.20 -3.72 -16.23
C PRO A 250 12.61 -5.19 -16.12
N VAL A 251 13.62 -5.59 -16.90
CA VAL A 251 14.09 -6.99 -16.99
C VAL A 251 14.61 -7.56 -15.67
N ASN A 252 15.02 -6.70 -14.73
CA ASN A 252 15.49 -7.04 -13.39
C ASN A 252 14.36 -7.04 -12.35
N ILE A 253 13.10 -6.92 -12.74
CA ILE A 253 11.95 -7.06 -11.83
C ILE A 253 11.19 -8.33 -12.18
N ARG A 254 10.70 -9.03 -11.16
CA ARG A 254 9.75 -10.13 -11.31
C ARG A 254 8.49 -9.81 -10.52
N VAL A 255 7.32 -9.94 -11.15
CA VAL A 255 6.02 -9.77 -10.50
C VAL A 255 5.34 -11.12 -10.49
N LEU A 256 4.89 -11.55 -9.32
CA LEU A 256 4.22 -12.83 -9.10
C LEU A 256 2.94 -12.59 -8.29
N PHE A 257 1.85 -13.25 -8.67
CA PHE A 257 0.58 -13.18 -7.96
C PHE A 257 0.56 -14.26 -6.87
N ALA A 258 0.71 -13.82 -5.63
CA ALA A 258 0.60 -14.64 -4.44
C ALA A 258 -0.88 -15.00 -4.20
N ALA A 259 -1.32 -16.06 -4.86
CA ALA A 259 -2.64 -16.63 -4.77
C ALA A 259 -2.55 -18.01 -4.12
N CYS A 260 -3.42 -18.27 -3.14
CA CYS A 260 -3.49 -19.55 -2.44
C CYS A 260 -4.17 -20.63 -3.30
N ARG A 261 -4.38 -21.81 -2.73
CA ARG A 261 -5.08 -22.90 -3.40
C ARG A 261 -6.47 -22.49 -3.87
N VAL A 262 -6.89 -23.02 -5.01
CA VAL A 262 -8.25 -22.84 -5.53
C VAL A 262 -9.25 -23.36 -4.48
N PRO A 263 -10.32 -22.59 -4.17
CA PRO A 263 -11.32 -23.01 -3.20
C PRO A 263 -11.89 -24.40 -3.53
N VAL A 264 -12.06 -25.23 -2.50
CA VAL A 264 -12.52 -26.62 -2.68
C VAL A 264 -13.91 -26.68 -3.31
N ASP A 265 -14.76 -25.71 -3.00
CA ASP A 265 -16.12 -25.54 -3.50
C ASP A 265 -16.19 -24.80 -4.85
N ALA A 266 -15.07 -24.40 -5.44
CA ALA A 266 -15.04 -23.79 -6.77
C ALA A 266 -15.57 -24.76 -7.83
N SER A 267 -16.46 -24.25 -8.69
CA SER A 267 -17.03 -25.03 -9.80
C SER A 267 -15.94 -25.44 -10.81
N GLU A 268 -16.22 -26.49 -11.58
CA GLU A 268 -15.30 -26.97 -12.62
C GLU A 268 -14.99 -25.89 -13.66
N GLU A 269 -15.98 -25.05 -14.00
CA GLU A 269 -15.77 -23.92 -14.92
C GLU A 269 -14.80 -22.88 -14.35
N VAL A 270 -14.89 -22.58 -13.05
CA VAL A 270 -13.94 -21.67 -12.37
C VAL A 270 -12.55 -22.28 -12.35
N ARG A 271 -12.41 -23.57 -12.03
CA ARG A 271 -11.12 -24.28 -12.05
C ARG A 271 -10.47 -24.24 -13.43
N GLN A 272 -11.24 -24.49 -14.49
CA GLN A 272 -10.76 -24.40 -15.86
C GLN A 272 -10.35 -22.97 -16.24
N ALA A 273 -11.11 -21.97 -15.81
CA ALA A 273 -10.80 -20.57 -16.09
C ALA A 273 -9.49 -20.13 -15.39
N ILE A 274 -9.25 -20.58 -14.16
CA ILE A 274 -7.99 -20.34 -13.43
C ILE A 274 -6.81 -21.05 -14.10
N ALA A 275 -6.95 -22.33 -14.43
CA ALA A 275 -5.89 -23.08 -15.12
C ALA A 275 -5.57 -22.46 -16.49
N TYR A 276 -6.59 -21.96 -17.20
CA TYR A 276 -6.41 -21.23 -18.44
C TYR A 276 -5.68 -19.90 -18.24
N GLU A 277 -6.01 -19.13 -17.20
CA GLU A 277 -5.25 -17.92 -16.84
C GLU A 277 -3.77 -18.23 -16.58
N GLN A 278 -3.47 -19.23 -15.73
CA GLN A 278 -2.09 -19.65 -15.45
C GLN A 278 -1.34 -19.99 -16.74
N LYS A 279 -1.97 -20.76 -17.64
CA LYS A 279 -1.40 -21.13 -18.94
C LYS A 279 -1.11 -19.91 -19.81
N VAL A 280 -2.07 -19.00 -19.96
CA VAL A 280 -1.94 -17.81 -20.82
C VAL A 280 -0.83 -16.88 -20.35
N TYR A 281 -0.67 -16.71 -19.03
CA TYR A 281 0.29 -15.77 -18.46
C TYR A 281 1.62 -16.41 -18.03
N GLY A 282 1.81 -17.70 -18.32
CA GLY A 282 3.09 -18.38 -18.13
C GLY A 282 3.41 -18.69 -16.67
N GLY A 283 2.39 -18.94 -15.85
CA GLY A 283 2.55 -19.37 -14.46
C GLY A 283 2.90 -18.25 -13.47
N ASP A 284 2.58 -16.98 -13.78
CA ASP A 284 2.76 -15.88 -12.83
C ASP A 284 1.79 -15.93 -11.63
N LEU A 285 0.75 -16.76 -11.71
CA LEU A 285 -0.25 -17.00 -10.68
C LEU A 285 0.05 -18.30 -9.93
N LEU A 286 0.39 -18.19 -8.64
CA LEU A 286 1.03 -19.25 -7.84
C LEU A 286 0.07 -20.22 -7.11
N THR A 287 -1.16 -20.41 -7.61
CA THR A 287 -2.23 -21.16 -6.92
C THR A 287 -1.89 -22.62 -6.61
N ASP A 288 -0.98 -23.21 -7.37
CA ASP A 288 -0.50 -24.61 -7.26
C ASP A 288 0.81 -24.73 -6.46
N VAL A 289 1.43 -23.61 -6.11
CA VAL A 289 2.72 -23.55 -5.41
C VAL A 289 2.56 -23.15 -3.94
N LEU A 290 1.64 -22.22 -3.65
CA LEU A 290 1.46 -21.71 -2.29
C LEU A 290 0.49 -22.59 -1.49
N ASP A 291 0.98 -23.23 -0.42
CA ASP A 291 0.18 -24.09 0.44
C ASP A 291 -0.58 -23.28 1.50
N CYS A 292 -1.60 -22.56 1.04
CA CYS A 292 -2.48 -21.76 1.88
C CYS A 292 -3.93 -21.84 1.40
N GLU A 293 -4.85 -21.34 2.23
CA GLU A 293 -6.26 -21.18 1.88
C GLU A 293 -6.54 -19.72 1.52
N ASP A 294 -7.32 -19.49 0.47
CA ASP A 294 -7.66 -18.14 0.03
C ASP A 294 -8.76 -17.53 0.91
N SER A 295 -8.36 -17.11 2.10
CA SER A 295 -9.21 -16.45 3.08
C SER A 295 -8.52 -15.24 3.66
N TYR A 296 -9.32 -14.19 3.96
CA TYR A 296 -8.83 -13.00 4.63
C TYR A 296 -8.21 -13.32 6.01
N ALA A 297 -8.73 -14.32 6.70
CA ALA A 297 -8.20 -14.78 7.98
C ALA A 297 -6.81 -15.43 7.88
N MET A 298 -6.38 -15.81 6.67
CA MET A 298 -5.12 -16.52 6.41
C MET A 298 -4.10 -15.66 5.66
N LEU A 299 -4.28 -14.33 5.65
CA LEU A 299 -3.35 -13.41 4.99
C LEU A 299 -1.89 -13.56 5.48
N PRO A 300 -1.58 -13.67 6.79
CA PRO A 300 -0.21 -13.88 7.22
C PRO A 300 0.40 -15.17 6.68
N GLN A 301 -0.42 -16.24 6.59
CA GLN A 301 0.01 -17.51 6.01
C GLN A 301 0.30 -17.35 4.51
N LYS A 302 -0.56 -16.67 3.76
CA LYS A 302 -0.35 -16.36 2.33
C LYS A 302 0.98 -15.65 2.09
N VAL A 303 1.28 -14.63 2.89
CA VAL A 303 2.57 -13.91 2.82
C VAL A 303 3.73 -14.84 3.16
N LYS A 304 3.62 -15.60 4.26
CA LYS A 304 4.66 -16.55 4.69
C LYS A 304 4.98 -17.59 3.62
N GLU A 305 3.97 -18.18 2.99
CA GLU A 305 4.14 -19.14 1.90
C GLU A 305 4.83 -18.52 0.69
N PHE A 306 4.44 -17.29 0.32
CA PHE A 306 5.08 -16.58 -0.77
C PHE A 306 6.56 -16.29 -0.47
N LEU A 307 6.87 -15.80 0.73
CA LEU A 307 8.25 -15.52 1.14
C LEU A 307 9.08 -16.80 1.24
N HIS A 308 8.50 -17.90 1.70
CA HIS A 308 9.15 -19.21 1.69
C HIS A 308 9.46 -19.68 0.26
N TYR A 309 8.51 -19.56 -0.66
CA TYR A 309 8.73 -19.88 -2.07
C TYR A 309 9.89 -19.04 -2.67
N VAL A 310 9.89 -17.73 -2.43
CA VAL A 310 10.97 -16.84 -2.91
C VAL A 310 12.32 -17.18 -2.27
N GLY A 311 12.36 -17.44 -0.96
CA GLY A 311 13.59 -17.79 -0.23
C GLY A 311 14.17 -19.18 -0.56
N THR A 312 13.35 -20.08 -1.12
CA THR A 312 13.79 -21.43 -1.48
C THR A 312 14.07 -21.61 -2.98
N ASP A 313 13.46 -20.80 -3.85
CA ASP A 313 13.72 -20.83 -5.29
C ASP A 313 15.17 -20.47 -5.65
N HIS A 314 15.77 -21.20 -6.59
CA HIS A 314 17.19 -21.04 -6.94
C HIS A 314 17.56 -19.68 -7.59
N VAL A 315 16.60 -19.01 -8.23
CA VAL A 315 16.82 -17.72 -8.91
C VAL A 315 16.30 -16.58 -8.05
N LEU A 316 15.08 -16.69 -7.53
CA LEU A 316 14.45 -15.61 -6.77
C LEU A 316 15.15 -15.36 -5.44
N ARG A 317 15.73 -16.39 -4.79
CA ARG A 317 16.47 -16.22 -3.53
C ARG A 317 17.72 -15.34 -3.63
N ARG A 318 18.15 -15.05 -4.85
CA ARG A 318 19.32 -14.21 -5.16
C ARG A 318 18.92 -12.77 -5.47
N ALA A 319 17.64 -12.41 -5.28
CA ALA A 319 17.18 -11.05 -5.43
C ALA A 319 17.82 -10.11 -4.41
N GLY A 320 17.85 -8.80 -4.72
CA GLY A 320 18.24 -7.80 -3.72
C GLY A 320 17.11 -7.53 -2.73
N TYR A 321 15.89 -7.46 -3.25
CA TYR A 321 14.72 -7.02 -2.51
C TYR A 321 13.47 -7.84 -2.86
N VAL A 322 12.56 -7.94 -1.89
CA VAL A 322 11.21 -8.46 -2.09
C VAL A 322 10.20 -7.44 -1.59
N MET A 323 9.27 -7.05 -2.45
CA MET A 323 8.13 -6.23 -2.10
C MET A 323 6.89 -7.10 -2.00
N ILE A 324 6.09 -6.90 -0.96
CA ILE A 324 4.73 -7.38 -0.88
C ILE A 324 3.80 -6.23 -1.20
N ALA A 325 2.78 -6.48 -2.02
CA ALA A 325 1.77 -5.50 -2.40
C ALA A 325 0.38 -6.16 -2.43
N ASP A 326 -0.68 -5.41 -2.12
CA ASP A 326 -2.06 -5.83 -2.39
C ASP A 326 -2.39 -5.70 -3.90
N GLU A 327 -3.42 -6.41 -4.35
CA GLU A 327 -3.89 -6.36 -5.75
C GLU A 327 -4.44 -4.99 -6.18
N ASP A 328 -4.67 -4.08 -5.23
CA ASP A 328 -5.16 -2.71 -5.44
C ASP A 328 -4.05 -1.64 -5.37
N VAL A 329 -2.80 -2.05 -5.60
CA VAL A 329 -1.62 -1.19 -5.60
C VAL A 329 -1.14 -0.90 -7.02
N TYR A 330 -0.83 0.37 -7.29
CA TYR A 330 -0.07 0.80 -8.46
C TYR A 330 1.38 1.08 -8.07
N VAL A 331 2.34 0.52 -8.82
CA VAL A 331 3.78 0.69 -8.59
C VAL A 331 4.43 1.35 -9.81
N ARG A 332 5.16 2.45 -9.64
CA ARG A 332 6.09 2.98 -10.65
C ARG A 332 7.37 2.13 -10.68
N ALA A 333 7.24 0.90 -11.16
CA ALA A 333 8.25 -0.14 -10.99
C ALA A 333 9.63 0.23 -11.58
N GLY A 334 9.67 0.93 -12.72
CA GLY A 334 10.90 1.45 -13.32
C GLY A 334 11.64 2.42 -12.42
N ASP A 335 10.97 3.52 -12.05
CA ASP A 335 11.56 4.55 -11.19
C ASP A 335 11.98 3.99 -9.83
N PHE A 336 11.16 3.11 -9.27
CA PHE A 336 11.46 2.49 -7.98
C PHE A 336 12.68 1.57 -8.05
N ALA A 337 12.82 0.77 -9.11
CA ALA A 337 13.99 -0.07 -9.31
C ALA A 337 15.28 0.73 -9.56
N GLU A 338 15.20 1.87 -10.27
CA GLU A 338 16.34 2.78 -10.41
C GLU A 338 16.79 3.34 -9.05
N GLN A 339 15.85 3.72 -8.19
CA GLN A 339 16.17 4.19 -6.85
C GLN A 339 16.79 3.09 -5.98
N LEU A 340 16.25 1.86 -6.02
CA LEU A 340 16.83 0.72 -5.31
C LEU A 340 18.23 0.40 -5.80
N ALA A 341 18.48 0.46 -7.11
CA ALA A 341 19.80 0.23 -7.68
C ALA A 341 20.82 1.29 -7.21
N ALA A 342 20.39 2.54 -7.05
CA ALA A 342 21.24 3.63 -6.57
C ALA A 342 21.62 3.51 -5.09
N LEU A 343 20.77 2.88 -4.27
CA LEU A 343 21.06 2.63 -2.85
C LEU A 343 22.09 1.51 -2.62
N GLY A 344 22.30 0.63 -3.61
CA GLY A 344 23.11 -0.57 -3.47
C GLY A 344 22.40 -1.68 -2.68
N PRO A 345 23.08 -2.77 -2.31
CA PRO A 345 22.48 -3.84 -1.52
C PRO A 345 22.34 -3.40 -0.06
N LEU A 346 21.10 -3.27 0.41
CA LEU A 346 20.79 -3.07 1.82
C LEU A 346 20.48 -4.42 2.48
N THR A 347 20.80 -4.52 3.77
CA THR A 347 20.43 -5.63 4.66
C THR A 347 19.61 -5.09 5.82
N ASP A 348 18.96 -5.96 6.59
CA ASP A 348 18.12 -5.59 7.73
C ASP A 348 17.04 -4.56 7.36
N LEU A 349 16.56 -4.59 6.12
CA LEU A 349 15.59 -3.64 5.60
C LEU A 349 14.17 -4.20 5.73
N TYR A 350 13.32 -3.43 6.40
CA TYR A 350 11.87 -3.54 6.35
C TYR A 350 11.32 -2.13 6.24
N ALA A 351 10.66 -1.79 5.14
CA ALA A 351 10.28 -0.42 4.84
C ALA A 351 8.93 -0.31 4.12
N GLY A 352 8.21 0.79 4.31
CA GLY A 352 6.92 1.03 3.66
C GLY A 352 6.21 2.22 4.28
N HIS A 353 4.88 2.28 4.17
CA HIS A 353 4.12 3.33 4.84
C HIS A 353 4.01 3.00 6.34
N VAL A 354 4.86 3.59 7.17
CA VAL A 354 4.82 3.44 8.63
C VAL A 354 4.12 4.64 9.24
N LYS A 355 3.13 4.44 10.11
CA LYS A 355 2.59 5.56 10.91
C LYS A 355 3.41 5.72 12.18
N GLU A 356 3.68 6.96 12.55
CA GLU A 356 4.36 7.29 13.81
C GLU A 356 3.36 7.28 14.99
N GLY A 357 3.82 6.82 16.16
CA GLY A 357 3.09 6.85 17.43
C GLY A 357 2.19 5.66 17.75
N ASN A 358 1.46 5.76 18.87
CA ASN A 358 0.56 4.74 19.45
C ASN A 358 -0.75 4.60 18.65
N ALA A 359 -0.66 4.55 17.31
CA ALA A 359 -1.77 4.76 16.40
C ALA A 359 -2.59 3.55 16.03
N PHE A 360 -2.18 2.37 16.48
CA PHE A 360 -2.86 1.14 16.18
C PHE A 360 -2.96 0.30 17.45
N LEU A 361 -4.15 0.35 18.04
CA LEU A 361 -4.55 -0.53 19.13
C LEU A 361 -5.18 -1.80 18.53
N PRO A 362 -4.99 -2.97 19.15
CA PRO A 362 -5.72 -4.17 18.80
C PRO A 362 -7.23 -3.93 18.91
N GLU A 363 -7.97 -4.24 17.85
CA GLU A 363 -9.43 -4.16 17.85
C GLU A 363 -9.99 -5.28 18.73
N ARG A 364 -10.66 -4.93 19.83
CA ARG A 364 -11.16 -5.89 20.82
C ARG A 364 -12.63 -6.25 20.64
N ASP A 365 -13.35 -5.57 19.75
CA ASP A 365 -14.76 -5.89 19.45
C ASP A 365 -14.84 -7.06 18.45
N PRO A 366 -15.45 -8.21 18.82
CA PRO A 366 -15.58 -9.37 17.94
C PRO A 366 -16.44 -9.13 16.69
N GLN A 367 -17.18 -8.03 16.61
CA GLN A 367 -17.96 -7.66 15.43
C GLN A 367 -17.15 -6.88 14.38
N ARG A 368 -15.92 -6.47 14.71
CA ARG A 368 -15.08 -5.66 13.83
C ARG A 368 -14.15 -6.52 13.01
N ARG A 369 -13.88 -6.07 11.78
CA ARG A 369 -13.10 -6.81 10.76
C ARG A 369 -11.70 -7.25 11.24
N TYR A 370 -11.08 -6.46 12.11
CA TYR A 370 -9.70 -6.65 12.58
C TYR A 370 -9.64 -7.20 14.00
N TYR A 371 -10.73 -7.82 14.48
CA TYR A 371 -10.82 -8.34 15.84
C TYR A 371 -9.62 -9.22 16.20
N LEU A 372 -8.97 -8.85 17.30
CA LEU A 372 -7.84 -9.56 17.87
C LEU A 372 -8.07 -9.72 19.38
N PRO A 373 -8.41 -10.92 19.87
CA PRO A 373 -8.65 -11.15 21.29
C PRO A 373 -7.38 -10.95 22.13
N GLU A 374 -7.57 -10.50 23.36
CA GLU A 374 -6.48 -10.33 24.34
C GLU A 374 -5.74 -11.65 24.64
N SER A 375 -6.45 -12.78 24.55
CA SER A 375 -5.85 -14.12 24.70
C SER A 375 -4.86 -14.48 23.59
N VAL A 376 -4.95 -13.83 22.43
CA VAL A 376 -4.01 -14.02 21.30
C VAL A 376 -2.92 -12.94 21.33
N TYR A 377 -3.28 -11.70 21.67
CA TYR A 377 -2.33 -10.59 21.79
C TYR A 377 -2.62 -9.79 23.07
N PRO A 378 -1.86 -10.03 24.16
CA PRO A 378 -2.17 -9.44 25.46
C PRO A 378 -1.67 -7.99 25.61
N LEU A 379 -0.83 -7.50 24.70
CA LEU A 379 -0.33 -6.12 24.78
C LEU A 379 -1.40 -5.13 24.33
N GLU A 380 -1.39 -3.94 24.92
CA GLU A 380 -2.35 -2.86 24.62
C GLU A 380 -2.08 -2.19 23.27
N GLU A 381 -0.83 -2.21 22.81
CA GLU A 381 -0.40 -1.52 21.59
C GLU A 381 0.37 -2.48 20.67
N PHE A 382 0.24 -2.28 19.37
CA PHE A 382 1.12 -2.93 18.39
C PHE A 382 2.50 -2.27 18.37
N PRO A 383 3.59 -3.02 18.08
CA PRO A 383 4.85 -2.38 17.71
C PRO A 383 4.66 -1.56 16.42
N PRO A 384 5.56 -0.62 16.10
CA PRO A 384 5.55 0.00 14.78
C PRO A 384 5.59 -1.07 13.66
N PHE A 385 4.81 -0.87 12.60
CA PHE A 385 4.78 -1.74 11.43
C PHE A 385 4.61 -0.94 10.13
N ALA A 386 5.07 -1.49 9.01
CA ALA A 386 4.75 -0.97 7.69
C ALA A 386 3.37 -1.47 7.26
N TRP A 387 2.50 -0.57 6.82
CA TRP A 387 1.08 -0.85 6.66
C TRP A 387 0.77 -1.83 5.52
N GLY A 388 -0.23 -2.69 5.72
CA GLY A 388 -0.50 -3.89 4.92
C GLY A 388 -0.59 -3.79 3.40
N PRO A 389 -1.02 -2.66 2.77
CA PRO A 389 -1.11 -2.64 1.32
C PRO A 389 0.23 -2.77 0.61
N HIS A 390 1.34 -2.35 1.23
CA HIS A 390 2.67 -2.50 0.63
C HIS A 390 3.81 -2.36 1.63
N TYR A 391 4.82 -3.20 1.47
CA TYR A 391 6.09 -3.09 2.18
C TYR A 391 7.22 -3.80 1.42
N LEU A 392 8.43 -3.33 1.65
CA LEU A 392 9.68 -3.79 1.05
C LEU A 392 10.54 -4.45 2.13
N MET A 393 11.18 -5.56 1.77
CA MET A 393 12.16 -6.26 2.60
C MET A 393 13.45 -6.50 1.79
N SER A 394 14.61 -6.46 2.47
CA SER A 394 15.85 -7.01 1.91
C SER A 394 15.82 -8.54 1.93
N MET A 395 16.61 -9.17 1.07
CA MET A 395 16.56 -10.62 0.89
C MET A 395 16.97 -11.42 2.14
N ASP A 396 17.86 -10.90 2.99
CA ASP A 396 18.24 -11.50 4.28
C ASP A 396 17.07 -11.57 5.28
N VAL A 397 16.18 -10.59 5.25
CA VAL A 397 14.93 -10.60 6.02
C VAL A 397 13.97 -11.68 5.51
N VAL A 398 13.90 -11.83 4.18
CA VAL A 398 13.08 -12.89 3.53
C VAL A 398 13.63 -14.26 3.85
N ASP A 399 14.96 -14.44 3.81
CA ASP A 399 15.64 -15.69 4.15
C ASP A 399 15.37 -16.10 5.60
N PHE A 400 15.37 -15.13 6.54
CA PHE A 400 14.98 -15.40 7.93
C PHE A 400 13.55 -15.95 8.02
N ILE A 401 12.58 -15.32 7.37
CA ILE A 401 11.18 -15.79 7.40
C ILE A 401 11.04 -17.15 6.72
N ALA A 402 11.68 -17.33 5.56
CA ALA A 402 11.64 -18.58 4.80
C ALA A 402 12.24 -19.75 5.57
N TYR A 403 13.33 -19.50 6.31
CA TYR A 403 14.02 -20.49 7.13
C TYR A 403 13.22 -20.89 8.38
N ASN A 404 12.53 -19.93 9.02
CA ASN A 404 11.76 -20.15 10.25
C ASN A 404 10.25 -20.34 9.98
N ARG A 405 9.87 -20.78 8.77
CA ARG A 405 8.47 -20.87 8.33
C ARG A 405 7.57 -21.64 9.32
N GLU A 406 8.07 -22.71 9.93
CA GLU A 406 7.30 -23.58 10.82
C GLU A 406 7.10 -22.96 12.21
N GLU A 407 8.08 -22.18 12.67
CA GLU A 407 8.11 -21.56 13.99
C GLU A 407 7.32 -20.23 14.03
N LEU A 408 7.25 -19.55 12.89
CA LEU A 408 6.61 -18.24 12.77
C LEU A 408 5.09 -18.36 12.65
N GLN A 409 4.39 -17.99 13.73
CA GLN A 409 2.93 -18.01 13.83
C GLN A 409 2.32 -16.66 13.47
N GLY A 410 1.21 -16.69 12.73
CA GLY A 410 0.49 -15.49 12.30
C GLY A 410 -0.49 -14.95 13.34
N LEU A 411 -0.76 -13.64 13.26
CA LEU A 411 -1.66 -12.92 14.15
C LEU A 411 -3.01 -12.66 13.46
N GLY A 412 -3.90 -13.66 13.49
CA GLY A 412 -5.23 -13.55 12.86
C GLY A 412 -5.12 -13.15 11.38
N CYS A 413 -5.86 -12.11 10.99
CA CYS A 413 -5.86 -11.56 9.63
C CYS A 413 -4.83 -10.44 9.37
N LEU A 414 -3.97 -10.13 10.35
CA LEU A 414 -3.09 -8.96 10.34
C LEU A 414 -1.70 -9.32 9.84
N ASP A 415 -1.51 -9.44 8.53
CA ASP A 415 -0.21 -9.81 7.94
C ASP A 415 0.88 -8.75 8.19
N ASP A 416 0.52 -7.46 8.15
CA ASP A 416 1.44 -6.36 8.43
C ASP A 416 1.98 -6.37 9.87
N VAL A 417 1.10 -6.47 10.86
CA VAL A 417 1.49 -6.58 12.27
C VAL A 417 2.27 -7.87 12.51
N THR A 418 1.85 -8.98 11.89
CA THR A 418 2.53 -10.27 12.01
C THR A 418 3.99 -10.17 11.57
N ILE A 419 4.24 -9.60 10.38
CA ILE A 419 5.59 -9.45 9.85
C ILE A 419 6.43 -8.62 10.81
N ALA A 420 5.93 -7.46 11.26
CA ALA A 420 6.67 -6.62 12.20
C ALA A 420 7.05 -7.38 13.50
N LEU A 421 6.14 -8.19 14.05
CA LEU A 421 6.42 -9.00 15.24
C LEU A 421 7.51 -10.05 14.99
N TRP A 422 7.50 -10.73 13.85
CA TRP A 422 8.56 -11.70 13.50
C TRP A 422 9.92 -11.01 13.40
N LEU A 423 9.96 -9.80 12.84
CA LEU A 423 11.20 -9.05 12.63
C LEU A 423 11.80 -8.46 13.91
N LEU A 424 10.99 -8.29 14.97
CA LEU A 424 11.53 -7.96 16.30
C LEU A 424 12.51 -9.01 16.83
N ALA A 425 12.35 -10.29 16.46
CA ALA A 425 13.24 -11.36 16.87
C ALA A 425 14.69 -11.16 16.36
N ILE A 426 14.85 -10.44 15.24
CA ILE A 426 16.14 -10.11 14.64
C ILE A 426 16.47 -8.61 14.73
N GLN A 427 15.71 -7.84 15.51
CA GLN A 427 15.91 -6.40 15.71
C GLN A 427 15.84 -5.56 14.42
N VAL A 428 15.07 -6.04 13.45
CA VAL A 428 14.73 -5.28 12.24
C VAL A 428 13.46 -4.47 12.52
N HIS A 429 13.56 -3.16 12.35
CA HIS A 429 12.47 -2.22 12.62
C HIS A 429 11.97 -1.57 11.33
N PRO A 430 10.67 -1.25 11.23
CA PRO A 430 10.12 -0.65 10.03
C PRO A 430 10.68 0.75 9.77
N GLN A 431 10.92 1.05 8.51
CA GLN A 431 11.39 2.36 8.05
C GLN A 431 10.33 3.03 7.17
N HIS A 432 9.99 4.29 7.48
CA HIS A 432 8.96 5.02 6.75
C HIS A 432 9.46 5.45 5.36
N LEU A 433 8.66 5.18 4.32
CA LEU A 433 8.86 5.66 2.95
C LEU A 433 7.73 6.62 2.57
N ALA A 434 8.04 7.92 2.44
CA ALA A 434 7.04 8.95 2.16
C ALA A 434 6.34 8.77 0.80
N GLN A 435 7.00 8.12 -0.15
CA GLN A 435 6.50 7.83 -1.50
C GLN A 435 5.57 6.62 -1.56
N PHE A 436 5.35 5.94 -0.43
CA PHE A 436 4.46 4.80 -0.27
C PHE A 436 3.20 5.30 0.44
N GLN A 437 2.10 5.40 -0.29
CA GLN A 437 0.89 6.02 0.21
C GLN A 437 -0.36 5.23 -0.16
N ASN A 438 -1.49 5.56 0.47
CA ASN A 438 -2.78 4.91 0.25
C ASN A 438 -3.84 5.97 -0.04
N LEU A 439 -4.71 5.72 -1.03
CA LEU A 439 -5.78 6.64 -1.41
C LEU A 439 -6.68 7.02 -0.25
N ARG A 440 -6.92 6.04 0.62
CA ARG A 440 -7.74 6.23 1.80
C ARG A 440 -7.07 7.02 2.87
N GLU A 441 -5.91 7.62 2.69
CA GLU A 441 -5.17 8.28 3.76
C GLU A 441 -4.65 9.64 3.32
N THR A 442 -4.03 9.68 2.14
CA THR A 442 -3.46 10.89 1.58
C THR A 442 -4.00 11.14 0.16
N PRO A 443 -4.14 12.41 -0.23
CA PRO A 443 -4.40 12.74 -1.62
C PRO A 443 -3.25 12.27 -2.52
N CYS A 444 -3.53 12.12 -3.81
CA CYS A 444 -2.53 11.74 -4.79
C CYS A 444 -1.48 12.84 -4.94
N THR A 445 -0.19 12.47 -4.99
CA THR A 445 0.92 13.36 -5.33
C THR A 445 1.78 12.76 -6.45
N ASN A 446 2.48 13.58 -7.23
CA ASN A 446 3.18 13.10 -8.43
C ASN A 446 4.52 12.40 -8.12
N GLU A 447 4.98 12.54 -6.88
CA GLU A 447 6.23 12.01 -6.33
C GLU A 447 6.08 10.58 -5.78
N LEU A 448 4.85 10.04 -5.77
CA LEU A 448 4.58 8.69 -5.27
C LEU A 448 5.22 7.64 -6.17
N PHE A 449 5.84 6.62 -5.55
CA PHE A 449 6.25 5.40 -6.23
C PHE A 449 5.19 4.32 -6.10
N VAL A 450 4.48 4.28 -4.98
CA VAL A 450 3.51 3.25 -4.65
C VAL A 450 2.25 3.92 -4.13
N TYR A 451 1.11 3.59 -4.74
CA TYR A 451 -0.19 4.11 -4.34
C TYR A 451 -1.23 2.99 -4.27
N ALA A 452 -1.84 2.80 -3.10
CA ALA A 452 -2.80 1.72 -2.84
C ALA A 452 -4.25 2.17 -2.77
N ASP A 453 -5.14 1.20 -2.53
CA ASP A 453 -6.60 1.34 -2.48
C ASP A 453 -7.21 1.77 -3.83
N LEU A 454 -6.54 1.42 -4.94
CA LEU A 454 -6.93 1.79 -6.28
C LEU A 454 -7.77 0.72 -6.96
N GLY A 455 -8.85 1.12 -7.62
CA GLY A 455 -9.61 0.24 -8.50
C GLY A 455 -8.84 -0.14 -9.78
N PRO A 456 -9.21 -1.25 -10.47
CA PRO A 456 -8.58 -1.66 -11.72
C PRO A 456 -8.63 -0.58 -12.81
N PHE A 457 -9.71 0.22 -12.83
CA PHE A 457 -9.88 1.34 -13.76
C PHE A 457 -8.87 2.47 -13.48
N ALA A 458 -8.71 2.83 -12.20
CA ALA A 458 -7.77 3.86 -11.75
C ALA A 458 -6.32 3.51 -12.15
N MET A 459 -5.92 2.25 -12.01
CA MET A 459 -4.59 1.79 -12.42
C MET A 459 -4.32 2.04 -13.91
N ARG A 460 -5.32 1.80 -14.76
CA ARG A 460 -5.21 2.02 -16.22
C ARG A 460 -5.15 3.50 -16.56
N ILE A 461 -5.93 4.34 -15.86
CA ILE A 461 -5.85 5.80 -15.98
C ILE A 461 -4.45 6.29 -15.65
N ILE A 462 -3.92 5.91 -14.48
CA ILE A 462 -2.58 6.29 -14.02
C ILE A 462 -1.54 5.87 -15.06
N HIS A 463 -1.61 4.62 -15.54
CA HIS A 463 -0.66 4.12 -16.52
C HIS A 463 -0.72 4.90 -17.85
N ASN A 464 -1.93 5.17 -18.35
CA ASN A 464 -2.11 5.94 -19.58
C ASN A 464 -1.61 7.38 -19.43
N ASN A 465 -1.82 8.00 -18.26
CA ASN A 465 -1.26 9.32 -17.96
C ASN A 465 0.26 9.32 -18.11
N LEU A 466 0.95 8.38 -17.47
CA LEU A 466 2.40 8.28 -17.55
C LEU A 466 2.88 8.03 -18.99
N ASN A 467 2.24 7.10 -19.72
CA ASN A 467 2.58 6.81 -21.11
C ASN A 467 2.34 7.99 -22.06
N SER A 468 1.39 8.87 -21.71
CA SER A 468 1.07 10.08 -22.48
C SER A 468 1.85 11.32 -22.04
N GLY A 469 2.81 11.18 -21.11
CA GLY A 469 3.58 12.31 -20.55
C GLY A 469 2.76 13.25 -19.65
N ARG A 470 1.58 12.83 -19.20
CA ARG A 470 0.80 13.54 -18.17
C ARG A 470 1.30 13.16 -16.78
N SER A 471 0.95 13.98 -15.80
CA SER A 471 1.33 13.74 -14.41
C SER A 471 0.63 12.50 -13.84
N PHE A 472 1.25 11.83 -12.86
CA PHE A 472 0.70 10.63 -12.20
C PHE A 472 -0.75 10.87 -11.72
N CYS A 473 -1.00 12.00 -11.07
CA CYS A 473 -2.32 12.39 -10.54
C CYS A 473 -3.20 13.17 -11.53
N HIS A 474 -2.92 13.13 -12.83
CA HIS A 474 -3.76 13.84 -13.80
C HIS A 474 -5.18 13.26 -13.82
N GLY A 475 -6.19 14.12 -13.70
CA GLY A 475 -7.59 13.69 -13.58
C GLY A 475 -7.89 12.93 -12.28
N PHE A 476 -7.07 13.11 -11.24
CA PHE A 476 -7.29 12.47 -9.95
C PHE A 476 -8.66 12.84 -9.37
N ASN A 477 -9.44 11.81 -9.06
CA ASN A 477 -10.66 11.93 -8.29
C ASN A 477 -10.70 10.77 -7.29
N ARG A 478 -10.72 11.11 -6.00
CA ARG A 478 -10.63 10.11 -4.93
C ARG A 478 -11.75 9.06 -4.98
N HIS A 479 -12.94 9.44 -5.44
CA HIS A 479 -14.07 8.53 -5.50
C HIS A 479 -13.96 7.60 -6.69
N THR A 480 -13.71 8.11 -7.90
CA THR A 480 -13.59 7.22 -9.07
C THR A 480 -12.33 6.34 -9.04
N TRP A 481 -11.32 6.72 -8.24
CA TRP A 481 -10.10 5.93 -8.10
C TRP A 481 -10.18 4.86 -7.00
N ASP A 482 -11.10 4.97 -6.02
CA ASP A 482 -11.21 3.99 -4.93
C ASP A 482 -11.66 2.62 -5.44
N LYS A 483 -10.99 1.58 -4.97
CA LYS A 483 -11.30 0.18 -5.30
C LYS A 483 -12.72 -0.26 -4.97
N ASP A 484 -13.36 0.37 -3.98
CA ASP A 484 -14.71 0.00 -3.52
C ASP A 484 -15.83 0.76 -4.26
N THR A 485 -15.48 1.67 -5.19
CA THR A 485 -16.46 2.40 -5.99
C THR A 485 -17.09 1.49 -7.04
N LYS A 486 -18.43 1.51 -7.10
CA LYS A 486 -19.25 0.68 -8.00
C LYS A 486 -19.75 1.48 -9.21
#